data_AF-A0A537LW57-F1
#
_entry.id   AF-A0A537LW57-F1
#
_cell.length_a   1.000
_cell.length_b   1.000
_cell.length_c   1.000
_cell.angle_alpha   90.00
_cell.angle_beta   90.00
_cell.angle_gamma   90.00
#
_symmetry.space_group_name_H-M   'P 1'
#
loop_
_entity.id
_entity.type
_entity.pdbx_description
1 polymer ?
#
loop_
_entity_poly.entity_id
_entity_poly.type
_entity_poly.pdbx_seq_one_letter_code
_entity_poly.pdbx_strand_id
1 'polypeptide(L)'
;MTSTVMAWAEHAMMVRMRSFAPFVATLLVCLIFVPALAQSPEVFPGVDGVELAIDSLTGRRIGVVTHQAAVSRDGRLTMLVLTSLPDVQLSALFAPEHGLGDDAPVAP
;
A
#
# COMPACT_ATOMS: atom_id res chain seq x y z
N MET A 1 -7.09 -17.14 -64.07
CA MET A 1 -6.03 -17.82 -63.28
C MET A 1 -5.62 -17.04 -62.02
N THR A 2 -6.06 -15.79 -61.82
CA THR A 2 -5.72 -14.94 -60.66
C THR A 2 -6.69 -15.06 -59.47
N SER A 3 -7.93 -15.47 -59.69
CA SER A 3 -8.97 -15.56 -58.64
C SER A 3 -8.77 -16.72 -57.66
N THR A 4 -8.24 -17.85 -58.13
CA THR A 4 -7.97 -19.01 -57.27
C THR A 4 -6.86 -18.69 -56.28
N VAL A 5 -5.71 -18.16 -56.72
CA VAL A 5 -4.57 -17.84 -55.85
C VAL A 5 -4.95 -16.81 -54.76
N MET A 6 -5.77 -15.82 -55.11
CA MET A 6 -6.33 -14.86 -54.14
C MET A 6 -7.23 -15.54 -53.09
N ALA A 7 -8.13 -16.43 -53.51
CA ALA A 7 -9.02 -17.15 -52.58
C ALA A 7 -8.26 -18.08 -51.62
N TRP A 8 -7.15 -18.69 -52.07
CA TRP A 8 -6.27 -19.49 -51.21
C TRP A 8 -5.52 -18.62 -50.19
N ALA A 9 -5.09 -17.41 -50.58
CA ALA A 9 -4.44 -16.46 -49.69
C ALA A 9 -5.40 -15.92 -48.61
N GLU A 10 -6.64 -15.59 -48.98
CA GLU A 10 -7.69 -15.16 -48.05
C GLU A 10 -8.07 -16.28 -47.06
N HIS A 11 -8.20 -17.52 -47.54
CA HIS A 11 -8.45 -18.68 -46.67
C HIS A 11 -7.29 -18.93 -45.71
N ALA A 12 -6.04 -18.90 -46.17
CA ALA A 12 -4.87 -19.07 -45.33
C ALA A 12 -4.75 -17.95 -44.28
N MET A 13 -5.08 -16.71 -44.66
CA MET A 13 -5.13 -15.56 -43.75
C MET A 13 -6.25 -15.70 -42.71
N MET A 14 -7.45 -16.16 -43.09
CA MET A 14 -8.54 -16.43 -42.16
C MET A 14 -8.23 -17.56 -41.17
N VAL A 15 -7.56 -18.63 -41.62
CA VAL A 15 -7.13 -19.73 -40.74
C VAL A 15 -6.07 -19.25 -39.75
N ARG A 16 -5.13 -18.41 -40.21
CA ARG A 16 -4.11 -17.80 -39.35
C ARG A 16 -4.71 -16.81 -38.34
N MET A 17 -5.66 -15.97 -38.73
CA MET A 17 -6.38 -15.07 -37.81
C MET A 17 -7.22 -15.83 -36.77
N ARG A 18 -7.87 -16.93 -37.16
CA ARG A 18 -8.65 -17.80 -36.25
C ARG A 18 -7.78 -18.52 -35.21
N SER A 19 -6.50 -18.74 -35.51
CA SER A 19 -5.54 -19.34 -34.57
C SER A 19 -4.94 -18.32 -33.58
N PHE A 20 -4.96 -17.01 -33.90
CA PHE A 20 -4.56 -15.94 -32.97
C PHE A 20 -5.69 -15.44 -32.04
N ALA A 21 -6.95 -15.59 -32.48
CA ALA A 21 -8.13 -15.18 -31.70
C ALA A 21 -8.17 -15.70 -30.24
N PRO A 22 -7.88 -16.98 -29.92
CA PRO A 22 -7.91 -17.44 -28.53
C PRO A 22 -6.79 -16.82 -27.67
N PHE A 23 -5.60 -16.59 -28.23
CA PHE A 23 -4.51 -15.93 -27.52
C PHE A 23 -4.84 -14.48 -27.18
N VAL A 24 -5.45 -13.75 -28.11
CA VAL A 24 -5.92 -12.38 -27.88
C VAL A 24 -7.04 -12.36 -26.84
N ALA A 25 -7.99 -13.29 -26.92
CA ALA A 25 -9.06 -13.40 -25.93
C ALA A 25 -8.54 -13.72 -24.53
N THR A 26 -7.62 -14.69 -24.39
CA THR A 26 -6.97 -15.01 -23.11
C THR A 26 -6.17 -13.83 -22.58
N LEU A 27 -5.42 -13.12 -23.44
CA LEU A 27 -4.67 -11.93 -23.02
C LEU A 27 -5.60 -10.82 -22.51
N LEU A 28 -6.71 -10.56 -23.21
CA LEU A 28 -7.71 -9.57 -22.78
C LEU A 28 -8.35 -9.96 -21.44
N VAL A 29 -8.69 -11.25 -21.25
CA VAL A 29 -9.18 -11.75 -19.95
C VAL A 29 -8.13 -11.57 -18.86
N CYS A 30 -6.86 -11.92 -19.11
CA CYS A 30 -5.80 -11.70 -18.13
C CYS A 30 -5.61 -10.23 -17.78
N LEU A 31 -5.61 -9.32 -18.76
CA LEU A 31 -5.46 -7.88 -18.52
C LEU A 31 -6.60 -7.29 -17.68
N ILE A 32 -7.81 -7.84 -17.79
CA ILE A 32 -8.97 -7.38 -17.01
C ILE A 32 -8.98 -7.99 -15.61
N PHE A 33 -8.72 -9.30 -15.49
CA PHE A 33 -8.94 -10.02 -14.23
C PHE A 33 -7.72 -10.07 -13.29
N VAL A 34 -6.48 -10.06 -13.80
CA VAL A 34 -5.28 -10.09 -12.96
C VAL A 34 -5.20 -8.93 -11.94
N PRO A 35 -5.49 -7.65 -12.28
CA PRO A 35 -5.41 -6.57 -11.30
C PRO A 35 -6.46 -6.70 -10.18
N ALA A 36 -7.62 -7.30 -10.47
CA ALA A 36 -8.64 -7.56 -9.46
C ALA A 36 -8.19 -8.60 -8.42
N LEU A 37 -7.40 -9.60 -8.84
CA LEU A 37 -6.80 -10.57 -7.92
C LEU A 37 -5.60 -10.01 -7.13
N ALA A 38 -5.03 -8.88 -7.54
CA ALA A 38 -3.87 -8.27 -6.89
C ALA A 38 -4.25 -7.28 -5.77
N GLN A 39 -5.53 -7.12 -5.46
CA GLN A 39 -5.98 -6.23 -4.39
C GLN A 39 -5.60 -6.81 -3.02
N SER A 40 -4.59 -6.22 -2.39
CA SER A 40 -4.32 -6.44 -0.97
C SER A 40 -5.21 -5.53 -0.14
N PRO A 41 -5.71 -5.96 1.04
CA PRO A 41 -6.44 -5.08 1.93
C PRO A 41 -5.54 -3.89 2.30
N GLU A 42 -6.09 -2.68 2.27
CA GLU A 42 -5.38 -1.51 2.76
C GLU A 42 -5.22 -1.65 4.28
N VAL A 43 -3.96 -1.67 4.75
CA VAL A 43 -3.63 -1.80 6.17
C VAL A 43 -3.12 -0.47 6.69
N PHE A 44 -3.70 -0.02 7.78
CA PHE A 44 -3.32 1.21 8.46
C PHE A 44 -2.52 0.88 9.72
N PRO A 45 -1.31 1.44 9.90
CA PRO A 45 -0.63 1.46 11.18
C PRO A 45 -1.56 1.94 12.29
N GLY A 46 -1.45 1.33 13.48
CA GLY A 46 -2.31 1.71 14.62
C GLY A 46 -2.22 3.19 15.01
N VAL A 47 -1.07 3.84 14.75
CA VAL A 47 -0.87 5.27 15.00
C VAL A 47 -1.76 6.16 14.12
N ASP A 48 -2.11 5.72 12.90
CA ASP A 48 -3.03 6.45 12.02
C ASP A 48 -4.48 6.40 12.56
N GLY A 49 -4.79 5.43 13.42
CA GLY A 49 -6.08 5.29 14.09
C GLY A 49 -6.11 5.85 15.52
N VAL A 50 -5.15 6.70 15.91
CA VAL A 50 -5.04 7.20 17.28
C VAL A 50 -6.30 7.93 17.78
N GLU A 51 -7.05 8.56 16.88
CA GLU A 51 -8.34 9.21 17.17
C GLU A 51 -9.37 8.25 17.76
N LEU A 52 -9.36 6.98 17.33
CA LEU A 52 -10.27 5.95 17.87
C LEU A 52 -9.95 5.59 19.33
N ALA A 53 -8.72 5.90 19.78
CA ALA A 53 -8.26 5.65 21.14
C ALA A 53 -8.16 6.93 21.98
N ILE A 54 -8.52 8.10 21.43
CA ILE A 54 -8.22 9.40 22.05
C ILE A 54 -8.83 9.52 23.45
N ASP A 55 -10.07 9.07 23.63
CA ASP A 55 -10.78 9.09 24.92
C ASP A 55 -10.03 8.32 26.02
N SER A 56 -9.28 7.28 25.65
CA SER A 56 -8.48 6.49 26.59
C SER A 56 -7.16 7.17 26.96
N LEU A 57 -6.69 8.12 26.16
CA LEU A 57 -5.42 8.83 26.31
C LEU A 57 -5.60 10.22 26.93
N THR A 58 -6.76 10.85 26.73
CA THR A 58 -7.07 12.21 27.20
C THR A 58 -6.87 12.37 28.70
N GLY A 59 -6.16 13.43 29.09
CA GLY A 59 -5.89 13.77 30.49
C GLY A 59 -4.89 12.83 31.19
N ARG A 60 -4.26 11.90 30.46
CA ARG A 60 -3.25 10.98 31.01
C ARG A 60 -1.85 11.39 30.61
N ARG A 61 -0.92 11.04 31.50
CA ARG A 61 0.52 11.05 31.22
C ARG A 61 0.89 9.76 30.53
N ILE A 62 1.21 9.84 29.25
CA ILE A 62 1.50 8.67 28.42
C ILE A 62 3.01 8.51 28.26
N GLY A 63 3.50 7.30 28.50
CA GLY A 63 4.83 6.89 28.06
C GLY A 63 4.70 6.00 26.82
N VAL A 64 5.52 6.22 25.79
CA VAL A 64 5.49 5.40 24.57
C VAL A 64 6.80 4.63 24.42
N VAL A 65 6.69 3.34 24.12
CA VAL A 65 7.81 2.53 23.64
C VAL A 65 7.87 2.69 22.12
N THR A 66 8.98 3.19 21.58
CA THR A 66 9.05 3.55 20.15
C THR A 66 10.47 3.40 19.59
N HIS A 67 10.58 3.47 18.25
CA HIS A 67 11.83 3.33 17.49
C HIS A 67 11.67 4.03 16.12
N GLN A 68 12.76 4.20 15.37
CA GLN A 68 12.78 4.94 14.09
C GLN A 68 11.81 4.41 13.01
N ALA A 69 11.46 3.13 13.05
CA ALA A 69 10.52 2.53 12.10
C ALA A 69 9.04 2.76 12.48
N ALA A 70 8.77 3.29 13.68
CA ALA A 70 7.41 3.58 14.12
C ALA A 70 6.95 4.91 13.53
N VAL A 71 6.41 4.84 12.31
CA VAL A 71 5.89 5.97 11.56
C VAL A 71 4.44 5.75 11.13
N SER A 72 3.72 6.85 10.93
CA SER A 72 2.40 6.92 10.30
C SER A 72 2.49 6.59 8.81
N ARG A 73 1.36 6.39 8.13
CA ARG A 73 1.33 6.18 6.67
C ARG A 73 2.01 7.30 5.87
N ASP A 74 2.00 8.51 6.41
CA ASP A 74 2.61 9.71 5.82
C ASP A 74 4.09 9.87 6.22
N GLY A 75 4.66 8.88 6.90
CA GLY A 75 6.06 8.88 7.33
C GLY A 75 6.33 9.71 8.59
N ARG A 76 5.31 10.15 9.34
CA ARG A 76 5.50 10.91 10.58
C ARG A 76 5.79 9.97 11.74
N LEU A 77 6.84 10.24 12.51
CA LEU A 77 7.18 9.46 13.70
C LEU A 77 6.00 9.43 14.69
N THR A 78 5.73 8.25 15.26
CA THR A 78 4.62 8.04 16.22
C THR A 78 4.69 9.01 17.40
N MET A 79 5.89 9.30 17.89
CA MET A 79 6.11 10.30 18.94
C MET A 79 5.59 11.69 18.54
N LEU A 80 5.85 12.13 17.31
CA LEU A 80 5.40 13.44 16.83
C LEU A 80 3.89 13.47 16.62
N VAL A 81 3.30 12.36 16.19
CA VAL A 81 1.84 12.23 16.12
C VAL A 81 1.23 12.38 17.52
N LEU A 82 1.71 11.61 18.51
CA LEU A 82 1.20 11.68 19.88
C LEU A 82 1.42 13.05 20.53
N THR A 83 2.56 13.71 20.26
CA THR A 83 2.86 15.06 20.78
C THR A 83 1.96 16.13 20.15
N SER A 84 1.43 15.89 18.95
CA SER A 84 0.53 16.83 18.26
C SER A 84 -0.92 16.78 18.75
N LEU A 85 -1.26 15.81 19.59
CA LEU A 85 -2.61 15.67 20.15
C LEU A 85 -2.78 16.65 21.32
N PRO A 86 -3.79 17.55 21.29
CA PRO A 86 -3.91 18.65 22.26
C PRO A 86 -4.17 18.18 23.70
N ASP A 87 -4.90 17.07 23.86
CA ASP A 87 -5.35 16.58 25.17
C ASP A 87 -4.53 15.38 25.69
N VAL A 88 -3.42 15.05 25.02
CA VAL A 88 -2.54 13.93 25.37
C VAL A 88 -1.18 14.46 25.80
N GLN A 89 -0.74 14.09 27.01
CA GLN A 89 0.56 14.49 27.51
C GLN A 89 1.58 13.36 27.34
N LEU A 90 2.36 13.41 26.24
CA LEU A 90 3.50 12.52 26.05
C LEU A 90 4.61 12.86 27.05
N SER A 91 4.75 12.03 28.09
CA SER A 91 5.59 12.30 29.26
C SER A 91 6.91 11.54 29.28
N ALA A 92 7.02 10.45 28.51
CA ALA A 92 8.22 9.63 28.49
C ALA A 92 8.34 8.87 27.16
N LEU A 93 9.59 8.59 26.78
CA LEU A 93 9.97 7.82 25.61
C LEU A 93 10.85 6.67 26.06
N PHE A 94 10.52 5.46 25.60
CA PHE A 94 11.29 4.25 25.89
C PHE A 94 11.78 3.64 24.57
N ALA A 95 13.10 3.53 24.42
CA ALA A 95 13.71 2.85 23.29
C ALA A 95 14.08 1.41 23.69
N PRO A 96 13.76 0.39 22.87
CA PRO A 96 14.00 -0.99 23.26
C PRO A 96 15.50 -1.36 23.35
N GLU A 97 16.30 -1.07 22.32
CA GLU A 97 17.72 -1.53 22.26
C GLU A 97 18.66 -0.50 21.61
N HIS A 98 18.30 0.06 20.46
CA HIS A 98 19.18 0.92 19.64
C HIS A 98 18.94 2.43 19.84
N GLY A 99 18.29 2.82 20.94
CA GLY A 99 17.89 4.21 21.14
C GLY A 99 16.86 4.69 20.11
N LEU A 100 16.69 6.00 19.99
CA LEU A 100 15.79 6.64 19.02
C LEU A 100 16.54 7.19 17.79
N GLY A 101 17.83 6.86 17.66
CA GLY A 101 18.76 7.51 16.74
C GLY A 101 19.35 8.81 17.29
N ASP A 102 20.36 9.37 16.62
CA ASP A 102 21.03 10.63 17.00
C ASP A 102 20.11 11.86 16.84
N ASP A 103 19.08 11.76 16.02
CA ASP A 103 18.14 12.84 15.69
C ASP A 103 16.87 12.85 16.56
N ALA A 104 16.86 12.08 17.65
CA ALA A 104 15.68 11.99 18.52
C ALA A 104 15.38 13.33 19.19
N PRO A 105 14.12 13.82 19.17
CA PRO A 105 13.74 15.04 19.88
C PRO A 105 14.02 14.88 21.37
N VAL A 106 15.00 15.64 21.88
CA VAL A 106 15.26 15.74 23.32
C VAL A 106 14.15 16.63 23.89
N ALA A 107 13.40 16.10 24.86
CA ALA A 107 12.44 16.93 25.61
C ALA A 107 13.19 18.10 26.26
N PRO A 108 12.62 19.33 26.25
CA PRO A 108 13.24 20.49 26.89
C PRO A 108 13.36 20.33 28.42
#